data_AF-A0A1S2K8Y4-F1
#
_entry.id   AF-A0A1S2K8Y4-F1
#
_cell.length_a   1.000
_cell.length_b   1.000
_cell.length_c   1.000
_cell.angle_alpha   90.00
_cell.angle_beta   90.00
_cell.angle_gamma   90.00
#
_symmetry.space_group_name_H-M   'P 1'
#
loop_
_entity.id
_entity.type
_entity.pdbx_description
1 polymer ?
#
loop_
_entity_poly.entity_id
_entity_poly.type
_entity_poly.pdbx_seq_one_letter_code
_entity_poly.pdbx_strand_id
1 'polypeptide(L)'
;MIHRAKGDEVALYRFFDGDGCLLYVGISKDPLVRWQEHTNSHKWWGSVVEYEVVWHATRAAARAAEASAIRDEAPIHNLRGSKRPKKSE
;
A
#
# COMPACT_ATOMS: atom_id res chain seq x y z
N MET A 1 1.45 14.15 -4.77
CA MET A 1 0.33 14.42 -5.70
C MET A 1 0.01 13.15 -6.47
N ILE A 2 -1.24 12.68 -6.41
CA ILE A 2 -1.68 11.51 -7.18
C ILE A 2 -1.92 11.94 -8.62
N HIS A 3 -1.43 11.16 -9.56
CA HIS A 3 -1.63 11.34 -10.99
C HIS A 3 -1.75 9.98 -11.67
N ARG A 4 -2.00 9.97 -12.98
CA ARG A 4 -1.90 8.75 -13.78
C ARG A 4 -0.43 8.52 -14.13
N ALA A 5 0.05 7.28 -14.05
CA ALA A 5 1.43 6.94 -14.42
C ALA A 5 1.83 7.53 -15.78
N LYS A 6 3.04 8.11 -15.87
CA LYS A 6 3.64 8.50 -17.14
C LYS A 6 4.62 7.40 -17.58
N GLY A 7 4.42 6.85 -18.77
CA GLY A 7 5.26 5.78 -19.30
C GLY A 7 5.24 4.51 -18.44
N ASP A 8 6.41 4.15 -17.90
CA ASP A 8 6.60 2.95 -17.06
C ASP A 8 6.57 3.21 -15.55
N GLU A 9 6.18 4.42 -15.17
CA GLU A 9 6.00 4.76 -13.78
C GLU A 9 4.98 3.85 -13.09
N VAL A 10 5.29 3.53 -11.83
CA VAL A 10 4.41 2.76 -10.96
C VAL A 10 4.39 3.45 -9.60
N ALA A 11 3.20 3.77 -9.12
CA ALA A 11 3.01 4.30 -7.78
C ALA A 11 3.16 3.18 -6.77
N LEU A 12 3.97 3.39 -5.74
CA LEU A 12 3.89 2.73 -4.45
C LEU A 12 3.02 3.59 -3.55
N TYR A 13 2.03 2.98 -2.91
CA TYR A 13 1.16 3.67 -1.97
C TYR A 13 1.06 2.93 -0.64
N ARG A 14 0.92 3.72 0.42
CA ARG A 14 0.72 3.27 1.80
C ARG A 14 -0.59 3.83 2.34
N PHE A 15 -1.27 3.05 3.16
CA PHE A 15 -2.46 3.48 3.88
C PHE A 15 -2.24 3.35 5.38
N PHE A 16 -2.64 4.38 6.11
CA PHE A 16 -2.49 4.47 7.55
C PHE A 16 -3.84 4.72 8.23
N ASP A 17 -3.99 4.22 9.45
CA ASP A 17 -5.13 4.53 10.31
C ASP A 17 -4.91 5.80 11.16
N GLY A 18 -5.94 6.13 11.96
CA GLY A 18 -5.94 7.27 12.89
C GLY A 18 -4.81 7.27 13.92
N ASP A 19 -4.24 6.10 14.19
CA ASP A 19 -3.16 5.92 15.15
C ASP A 19 -1.78 5.92 14.45
N GLY A 20 -1.75 6.13 13.13
CA GLY A 20 -0.53 6.09 12.32
C GLY A 20 -0.03 4.67 12.01
N CYS A 21 -0.85 3.63 12.26
CA CYS A 21 -0.46 2.26 11.94
C CYS A 21 -0.58 2.00 10.45
N LEU A 22 0.44 1.33 9.87
CA LEU A 22 0.43 0.95 8.47
C LEU A 22 -0.56 -0.19 8.22
N LEU A 23 -1.66 0.14 7.55
CA LEU A 23 -2.72 -0.79 7.20
C LEU A 23 -2.35 -1.64 5.98
N TYR A 24 -1.85 -1.00 4.92
CA TYR A 24 -1.62 -1.67 3.64
C TYR A 24 -0.57 -0.95 2.80
N VAL A 25 0.20 -1.73 2.04
CA VAL A 25 1.14 -1.26 1.02
C VAL A 25 0.84 -1.95 -0.30
N GLY A 26 0.79 -1.19 -1.38
CA GLY A 26 0.61 -1.76 -2.72
C GLY A 26 1.23 -0.91 -3.81
N ILE A 27 1.33 -1.49 -5.01
CA ILE A 27 1.78 -0.78 -6.21
C ILE A 27 0.75 -0.80 -7.33
N SER A 28 0.67 0.28 -8.12
CA SER A 28 -0.20 0.36 -9.31
C SER A 28 0.27 1.38 -10.34
N LYS A 29 -0.05 1.16 -11.62
CA LYS A 29 0.02 2.21 -12.66
C LYS A 29 -1.16 3.18 -12.58
N ASP A 30 -2.26 2.74 -11.98
CA ASP A 30 -3.46 3.54 -11.75
C ASP A 30 -3.92 3.36 -10.29
N PRO A 31 -3.39 4.16 -9.36
CA PRO A 31 -3.71 4.02 -7.94
C PRO A 31 -5.19 4.35 -7.68
N LEU A 32 -5.76 5.38 -8.32
CA LEU A 32 -7.14 5.81 -8.05
C LEU A 32 -8.17 4.72 -8.37
N VAL A 33 -8.04 4.06 -9.53
CA VAL A 33 -8.92 2.93 -9.89
C VAL A 33 -8.80 1.81 -8.87
N ARG A 34 -7.56 1.46 -8.49
CA ARG A 34 -7.30 0.40 -7.52
C ARG A 34 -7.82 0.73 -6.12
N TRP A 35 -7.81 2.01 -5.73
CA TRP A 35 -8.33 2.46 -4.45
C TRP A 35 -9.85 2.34 -4.40
N GLN A 36 -10.56 2.66 -5.50
CA GLN A 36 -12.00 2.43 -5.58
C GLN A 36 -12.37 0.95 -5.42
N GLU A 37 -11.56 0.04 -5.97
CA GLU A 37 -11.73 -1.40 -5.74
C GLU A 37 -11.56 -1.76 -4.27
N HIS A 38 -10.58 -1.14 -3.59
CA HIS A 38 -10.35 -1.37 -2.16
C HIS A 38 -11.50 -0.87 -1.29
N THR A 39 -12.04 0.33 -1.57
CA THR A 39 -13.21 0.90 -0.88
C THR A 39 -14.39 -0.06 -0.85
N ASN A 40 -14.64 -0.76 -1.96
CA ASN A 40 -15.78 -1.66 -2.09
C ASN A 40 -15.51 -3.07 -1.51
N SER A 41 -14.25 -3.51 -1.52
CA SER A 41 -13.90 -4.91 -1.26
C SER A 41 -13.35 -5.18 0.15
N HIS A 42 -12.93 -4.14 0.88
CA HIS A 42 -12.23 -4.31 2.15
C HIS A 42 -12.85 -3.50 3.29
N LYS A 43 -13.32 -4.21 4.32
CA LYS A 43 -13.91 -3.60 5.53
C LYS A 43 -12.96 -2.65 6.28
N TRP A 44 -11.65 -2.89 6.19
CA TRP A 44 -10.63 -2.04 6.83
C TRP A 44 -10.43 -0.70 6.12
N TRP A 45 -10.96 -0.51 4.91
CA TRP A 45 -10.83 0.76 4.19
C TRP A 45 -11.39 1.94 4.99
N GLY A 46 -12.46 1.72 5.76
CA GLY A 46 -13.06 2.77 6.61
C GLY A 46 -12.13 3.26 7.72
N SER A 47 -11.04 2.55 8.02
CA SER A 47 -10.03 2.97 8.99
C SER A 47 -8.93 3.81 8.37
N VAL A 48 -8.85 3.91 7.04
CA VAL A 48 -7.80 4.70 6.36
C VAL A 48 -8.07 6.18 6.55
N VAL A 49 -7.16 6.89 7.20
CA VAL A 49 -7.25 8.36 7.38
C VAL A 49 -6.16 9.09 6.60
N GLU A 50 -5.04 8.43 6.35
CA GLU A 50 -3.87 9.00 5.69
C GLU A 50 -3.32 8.03 4.64
N TYR A 51 -2.75 8.61 3.58
CA TYR A 51 -2.07 7.86 2.56
C TYR A 51 -0.80 8.57 2.11
N GLU A 52 0.19 7.77 1.74
CA GLU A 52 1.40 8.26 1.08
C GLU A 52 1.51 7.64 -0.31
N VAL A 53 2.00 8.40 -1.28
CA VAL A 53 2.21 7.92 -2.64
C VAL A 53 3.57 8.37 -3.15
N VAL A 54 4.39 7.40 -3.56
CA VAL A 54 5.71 7.61 -4.17
C VAL A 54 5.71 6.97 -5.55
N TRP A 55 6.16 7.71 -6.56
CA TRP A 55 6.26 7.22 -7.93
C TRP A 55 7.66 6.68 -8.20
N HIS A 56 7.73 5.47 -8.75
CA HIS A 56 8.97 4.87 -9.22
C HIS A 56 8.97 4.78 -10.73
N ALA A 57 10.11 5.07 -11.36
CA ALA A 57 10.25 5.07 -12.82
C ALA A 57 9.99 3.70 -13.48
N THR A 58 10.08 2.60 -12.72
CA THR A 58 9.85 1.25 -13.23
C THR A 58 9.08 0.38 -12.26
N ARG A 59 8.37 -0.61 -12.81
CA ARG A 59 7.70 -1.67 -12.04
C ARG A 59 8.66 -2.45 -11.14
N ALA A 60 9.89 -2.68 -11.59
CA ALA A 60 10.89 -3.41 -10.82
C ALA A 60 11.28 -2.63 -9.56
N ALA A 61 11.51 -1.32 -9.68
CA ALA A 61 11.82 -0.45 -8.56
C ALA A 61 10.63 -0.37 -7.57
N ALA A 62 9.41 -0.19 -8.06
CA ALA A 62 8.21 -0.20 -7.21
C ALA A 62 8.03 -1.53 -6.48
N ARG A 63 8.23 -2.67 -7.15
CA ARG A 63 8.17 -4.01 -6.53
C ARG A 63 9.22 -4.21 -5.44
N ALA A 64 10.45 -3.75 -5.66
CA ALA A 64 11.50 -3.83 -4.66
C ALA A 64 11.17 -2.99 -3.42
N ALA A 65 10.65 -1.77 -3.65
CA ALA A 65 10.20 -0.89 -2.57
C ALA A 65 9.00 -1.45 -1.80
N GLU A 66 8.01 -2.01 -2.50
CA GLU A 66 6.86 -2.72 -1.90
C GLU A 66 7.32 -3.88 -1.02
N ALA A 67 8.24 -4.71 -1.51
CA ALA A 67 8.77 -5.84 -0.76
C ALA A 67 9.54 -5.40 0.50
N SER A 68 10.33 -4.32 0.40
CA SER A 68 11.03 -3.74 1.56
C SER A 68 10.03 -3.21 2.59
N ALA A 69 9.05 -2.42 2.16
CA ALA A 69 8.02 -1.86 3.04
C ALA A 69 7.22 -2.96 3.75
N ILE A 70 6.80 -4.01 3.03
CA ILE A 70 6.08 -5.13 3.65
C ILE A 70 6.94 -5.85 4.69
N ARG A 71 8.25 -6.02 4.41
CA ARG A 71 9.17 -6.71 5.31
C ARG A 71 9.50 -5.87 6.54
N ASP A 72 9.76 -4.58 6.35
CA ASP A 72 10.34 -3.69 7.37
C ASP A 72 9.25 -3.02 8.21
N GLU A 73 8.09 -2.73 7.62
CA GLU A 73 6.98 -1.99 8.25
C GLU A 73 5.79 -2.90 8.65
N ALA A 74 5.79 -4.17 8.22
CA ALA A 74 4.81 -5.21 8.58
C ALA A 74 3.31 -4.78 8.51
N PRO A 75 2.81 -4.31 7.35
CA PRO A 75 1.44 -3.85 7.17
C PRO A 75 0.39 -4.87 7.61
N ILE A 76 -0.62 -4.39 8.33
CA ILE A 76 -1.65 -5.21 9.00
C ILE A 76 -2.43 -6.10 8.01
N HIS A 77 -2.74 -5.59 6.81
CA HIS A 77 -3.62 -6.25 5.83
C HIS A 77 -2.89 -6.85 4.62
N ASN A 78 -1.57 -6.73 4.51
CA ASN A 78 -0.80 -7.41 3.45
C ASN A 78 -0.68 -8.91 3.75
N LEU A 79 -1.68 -9.69 3.35
CA LEU A 79 -1.75 -11.14 3.58
C LEU A 79 -0.62 -11.95 2.91
N ARG A 80 0.03 -11.39 1.88
CA ARG A 80 1.21 -11.97 1.22
C ARG A 80 2.46 -11.16 1.58
N GLY A 81 3.34 -11.74 2.39
CA GLY A 81 4.67 -11.21 2.70
C GLY A 81 4.84 -10.65 4.12
N SER A 82 3.76 -10.23 4.79
CA SER A 82 3.87 -9.80 6.19
C SER A 82 4.07 -11.01 7.10
N LYS A 83 5.17 -11.04 7.87
CA LYS A 83 5.23 -11.88 9.08
C LYS A 83 4.17 -11.32 10.01
N ARG A 84 2.98 -11.93 10.03
CA ARG A 84 1.94 -11.57 11.03
C ARG A 84 2.62 -11.57 12.41
N PRO A 85 2.57 -10.48 13.19
CA PRO A 85 2.94 -10.58 14.60
C PRO A 85 1.98 -11.60 15.23
N LYS A 86 2.53 -12.60 15.92
CA LYS A 86 1.74 -13.51 16.76
C LYS A 86 1.02 -12.62 17.77
N LYS A 87 -0.32 -12.67 17.81
CA LYS A 87 -1.07 -12.17 18.97
C LYS A 87 -0.53 -12.94 20.18
N SER A 88 0.11 -12.23 21.10
CA SER A 88 0.29 -12.72 22.47
C SER A 88 -1.08 -12.72 23.13
N GLU A 89 -1.45 -13.87 23.68
CA GLU A 89 -2.67 -14.15 24.45
C GLU A 89 -2.70 -13.37 25.77
#